data_AF-B1FNZ8-F1
#
_entry.id   AF-B1FNZ8-F1
#
_cell.length_a   1.000
_cell.length_b   1.000
_cell.length_c   1.000
_cell.angle_alpha   90.00
_cell.angle_beta   90.00
_cell.angle_gamma   90.00
#
_symmetry.space_group_name_H-M   'P 1'
#
loop_
_entity.id
_entity.type
_entity.pdbx_description
1 polymer ?
#
loop_
_entity_poly.entity_id
_entity_poly.type
_entity_poly.pdbx_seq_one_letter_code
_entity_poly.pdbx_strand_id
1 'polypeptide(L)'
;MTSDCLIPNPSLTYSVKIPIDGVERDPDGRYRVMLDGERRVVAFHAELNRWFLIEPSNTAPYGHVLTLPIRRTPSRCWKRDDGQTLRADTASSYHEVHLPTPIGVPPNAAAIPRILHFIWVGNAPIPDALAQRIIRNARHCPGFQVRLYIDTMDIAAQQKLTQQFGPMSGIALVDLHDDEDFHGFLQTSLGKHYRHFASPAGNNYSAAADILRAYLLHREGGIYMDVDDTVSHPVAAHYDLRAAPDDVLLNRMVTVKEYGFNGYPYSNFACQPDNPVIAMLLEEMTRRLSNARHFLQQPRPWKAASDSNRAALLAYISKIFELVGPKVFNDVLQACRPDYYFIERDLISAYQIVTVSPSEPRLVVDRYFDAMHTAKAFYLPFAEPEFNVDIGSAHSWNPTQPQTTLHR
;
A
#
# COMPACT_ATOMS: atom_id res chain seq x y z
N MET A 1 26.61 -10.30 -12.92
CA MET A 1 26.93 -8.87 -12.74
C MET A 1 26.57 -8.53 -11.32
N THR A 2 27.47 -7.84 -10.63
CA THR A 2 27.53 -7.71 -9.17
C THR A 2 26.30 -7.02 -8.58
N SER A 3 25.66 -7.68 -7.62
CA SER A 3 24.62 -7.13 -6.74
C SER A 3 25.22 -6.05 -5.85
N ASP A 4 25.13 -4.80 -6.29
CA ASP A 4 25.20 -3.67 -5.38
C ASP A 4 23.88 -3.61 -4.62
N CYS A 5 23.83 -4.41 -3.55
CA CYS A 5 22.82 -4.31 -2.51
C CYS A 5 23.01 -2.94 -1.88
N LEU A 6 22.15 -1.99 -2.25
CA LEU A 6 22.08 -0.66 -1.69
C LEU A 6 21.89 -0.78 -0.17
N ILE A 7 22.98 -0.62 0.57
CA ILE A 7 22.95 -0.36 1.99
C ILE A 7 22.16 0.96 2.16
N PRO A 8 21.11 1.02 2.99
CA PRO A 8 20.37 2.25 3.22
C PRO A 8 21.34 3.35 3.67
N ASN A 9 21.36 4.44 2.93
CA ASN A 9 22.12 5.63 3.29
C ASN A 9 21.62 6.12 4.68
N PRO A 10 22.48 6.25 5.70
CA PRO A 10 22.03 6.69 7.01
C PRO A 10 21.51 8.13 6.96
N SER A 11 20.18 8.25 6.93
CA SER A 11 19.37 9.28 7.58
C SER A 11 19.71 10.75 7.30
N LEU A 12 19.24 11.29 6.17
CA LEU A 12 18.91 12.71 6.06
C LEU A 12 17.60 12.97 6.82
N THR A 13 17.62 13.12 8.14
CA THR A 13 16.40 13.47 8.90
C THR A 13 15.93 14.90 8.55
N TYR A 14 14.62 15.14 8.52
CA TYR A 14 14.10 16.50 8.38
C TYR A 14 14.14 17.19 9.74
N SER A 15 15.16 18.02 9.93
CA SER A 15 15.39 18.75 11.18
C SER A 15 14.71 20.11 11.17
N VAL A 16 13.98 20.41 12.23
CA VAL A 16 13.44 21.74 12.51
C VAL A 16 14.09 22.29 13.77
N LYS A 17 14.71 23.47 13.64
CA LYS A 17 15.29 24.21 14.78
C LYS A 17 14.25 25.18 15.33
N ILE A 18 13.89 24.99 16.59
CA ILE A 18 12.86 25.76 17.28
C ILE A 18 13.55 26.71 18.27
N PRO A 19 13.37 28.04 18.18
CA PRO A 19 13.92 28.98 19.16
C PRO A 19 13.14 28.89 20.47
N ILE A 20 13.81 28.54 21.57
CA ILE A 20 13.15 28.24 22.86
C ILE A 20 13.41 29.27 23.97
N ASP A 21 14.00 30.42 23.64
CA ASP A 21 14.28 31.46 24.63
C ASP A 21 12.99 32.01 25.26
N GLY A 22 12.83 31.78 26.56
CA GLY A 22 11.63 32.21 27.29
C GLY A 22 10.35 31.44 26.92
N VAL A 23 10.52 30.25 26.34
CA VAL A 23 9.44 29.29 26.08
C VAL A 23 9.50 28.20 27.14
N GLU A 24 8.37 27.92 27.79
CA GLU A 24 8.18 26.80 28.70
C GLU A 24 7.64 25.59 27.94
N ARG A 25 8.03 24.38 28.35
CA ARG A 25 7.45 23.13 27.84
C ARG A 25 6.76 22.40 28.98
N ASP A 26 5.45 22.22 28.86
CA ASP A 26 4.66 21.47 29.84
C ASP A 26 4.92 19.95 29.69
N PRO A 27 4.63 19.13 30.72
CA PRO A 27 4.79 17.67 30.67
C PRO A 27 3.95 16.97 29.59
N ASP A 28 2.83 17.58 29.18
CA ASP A 28 1.97 17.12 28.07
C ASP A 28 2.54 17.48 26.67
N GLY A 29 3.67 18.19 26.67
CA GLY A 29 4.39 18.61 25.47
C GLY A 29 3.90 19.92 24.86
N ARG A 30 2.98 20.67 25.49
CA ARG A 30 2.60 22.01 25.03
C ARG A 30 3.76 23.00 25.22
N TYR A 31 3.89 23.93 24.29
CA TYR A 31 4.74 25.10 24.47
C TYR A 31 3.92 26.26 25.03
N ARG A 32 4.50 27.00 25.97
CA ARG A 32 3.88 28.17 26.58
C ARG A 32 4.83 29.34 26.67
N VAL A 33 4.26 30.54 26.69
CA VAL A 33 5.00 31.78 26.96
C VAL A 33 4.20 32.63 27.96
N MET A 34 4.92 33.48 28.69
CA MET A 34 4.31 34.56 29.48
C MET A 34 4.02 35.76 28.59
N LEU A 35 2.75 35.99 28.26
CA LEU A 35 2.28 37.12 27.46
C LEU A 35 1.23 37.90 28.26
N ASP A 36 1.40 39.22 28.38
CA ASP A 36 0.50 40.10 29.14
C ASP A 36 0.21 39.65 30.59
N GLY A 37 1.17 38.97 31.22
CA GLY A 37 1.05 38.44 32.58
C GLY A 37 0.37 37.07 32.69
N GLU A 38 -0.03 36.46 31.58
CA GLU A 38 -0.68 35.15 31.53
C GLU A 38 0.17 34.09 30.81
N ARG A 39 0.03 32.82 31.23
CA ARG A 39 0.64 31.67 30.56
C ARG A 39 -0.22 31.25 29.38
N ARG A 40 0.20 31.58 28.15
CA ARG A 40 -0.54 31.28 26.91
C ARG A 40 0.10 30.11 26.17
N VAL A 41 -0.72 29.25 25.56
CA VAL A 41 -0.26 28.13 24.72
C VAL A 41 0.11 28.66 23.35
N VAL A 42 1.23 28.17 22.81
CA VAL A 42 1.78 28.62 21.54
C VAL A 42 2.22 27.45 20.66
N ALA A 43 2.19 27.66 19.35
CA ALA A 43 2.80 26.78 18.36
C ALA A 43 3.91 27.53 17.63
N PHE A 44 4.99 26.84 17.27
CA PHE A 44 6.01 27.40 16.40
C PHE A 44 5.71 27.05 14.95
N HIS A 45 5.81 28.00 14.03
CA HIS A 45 5.68 27.76 12.60
C HIS A 45 7.05 27.81 11.93
N ALA A 46 7.49 26.67 11.39
CA ALA A 46 8.84 26.47 10.89
C ALA A 46 9.15 27.36 9.68
N GLU A 47 8.24 27.44 8.73
CA GLU A 47 8.41 28.18 7.47
C GLU A 47 8.38 29.70 7.70
N LEU A 48 7.55 30.16 8.63
CA LEU A 48 7.47 31.58 9.00
C LEU A 48 8.51 31.97 10.06
N ASN A 49 9.18 30.99 10.68
CA ASN A 49 10.11 31.15 11.79
C ASN A 49 9.54 32.03 12.92
N ARG A 50 8.29 31.77 13.31
CA ARG A 50 7.51 32.59 14.24
C ARG A 50 6.69 31.73 15.20
N TRP A 51 6.47 32.25 16.40
CA TRP A 51 5.53 31.68 17.36
C TRP A 51 4.14 32.27 17.14
N PHE A 52 3.10 31.46 17.33
CA PHE A 52 1.69 31.84 17.20
C PHE A 52 0.94 31.41 18.45
N LEU A 53 -0.04 32.20 18.87
CA LEU A 53 -0.96 31.78 19.94
C LEU A 53 -1.91 30.70 19.42
N ILE A 54 -2.23 29.73 20.28
CA ILE A 54 -3.32 28.77 20.05
C ILE A 54 -4.50 29.23 20.90
N GLU A 55 -5.60 29.60 20.25
CA GLU A 55 -6.81 30.11 20.94
C GLU A 55 -8.05 29.29 20.57
N PRO A 56 -8.98 29.05 21.51
CA PRO A 56 -10.23 28.35 21.21
C PRO A 56 -11.06 29.09 20.15
N SER A 57 -11.71 28.33 19.27
CA SER A 57 -12.62 28.85 18.25
C SER A 57 -13.81 27.95 18.05
N ASN A 58 -15.01 28.52 18.16
CA ASN A 58 -16.27 27.80 17.91
C ASN A 58 -16.55 27.57 16.41
N THR A 59 -15.73 28.15 15.53
CA THR A 59 -15.91 28.05 14.07
C THR A 59 -14.83 27.20 13.41
N ALA A 60 -13.76 26.87 14.14
CA ALA A 60 -12.72 26.00 13.64
C ALA A 60 -13.14 24.53 13.75
N PRO A 61 -12.85 23.70 12.73
CA PRO A 61 -13.28 22.29 12.70
C PRO A 61 -12.76 21.46 13.88
N TYR A 62 -11.67 21.89 14.52
CA TYR A 62 -11.08 21.21 15.67
C TYR A 62 -11.08 22.07 16.96
N GLY A 63 -11.84 23.16 16.99
CA GLY A 63 -12.07 23.94 18.21
C GLY A 63 -10.96 24.92 18.60
N HIS A 64 -9.86 25.01 17.83
CA HIS A 64 -8.75 25.95 18.06
C HIS A 64 -8.26 26.55 16.75
N VAL A 65 -7.64 27.74 16.83
CA VAL A 65 -7.00 28.43 15.70
C VAL A 65 -5.65 29.00 16.12
N LEU A 66 -4.73 29.08 15.16
CA LEU A 66 -3.54 29.91 15.28
C LEU A 66 -3.94 31.36 15.01
N THR A 67 -3.66 32.27 15.95
CA THR A 67 -4.03 33.69 15.81
C THR A 67 -2.87 34.56 15.37
N LEU A 68 -2.61 35.69 16.02
CA LEU A 68 -1.55 36.59 15.61
C LEU A 68 -0.19 36.00 15.98
N PRO A 69 0.85 36.25 15.15
CA PRO A 69 2.21 35.91 15.53
C PRO A 69 2.58 36.67 16.81
N ILE A 70 3.47 36.08 17.59
CA ILE A 70 4.06 36.69 18.77
C ILE A 70 5.58 36.66 18.61
N ARG A 71 6.23 37.60 19.27
CA ARG A 71 7.69 37.68 19.28
C ARG A 71 8.20 38.02 20.66
N ARG A 72 9.41 37.55 20.95
CA ARG A 72 10.19 38.01 22.08
C ARG A 72 10.91 39.30 21.69
N THR A 73 10.96 40.25 22.61
CA THR A 73 11.66 41.53 22.44
C THR A 73 13.08 41.45 23.00
N PRO A 74 13.97 42.41 22.68
CA PRO A 74 15.31 42.48 23.27
C PRO A 74 15.30 42.61 24.79
N SER A 75 14.23 43.21 25.35
CA SER A 75 13.98 43.28 26.79
C SER A 75 13.51 41.97 27.41
N ARG A 76 13.55 40.85 26.66
CA ARG A 76 13.16 39.50 27.09
C ARG A 76 11.67 39.32 27.42
N CYS A 77 10.81 40.20 26.88
CA CYS A 77 9.35 40.11 27.05
C CYS A 77 8.69 39.58 25.78
N TRP A 78 7.62 38.80 25.90
CA TRP A 78 6.79 38.43 24.76
C TRP A 78 5.74 39.49 24.48
N LYS A 79 5.48 39.76 23.20
CA LYS A 79 4.42 40.66 22.73
C LYS A 79 3.77 40.10 21.47
N ARG A 80 2.52 40.49 21.22
CA ARG A 80 1.87 40.29 19.92
C ARG A 80 2.66 41.04 18.86
N ASP A 81 2.85 40.39 17.71
CA ASP A 81 3.51 40.95 16.54
C ASP A 81 2.43 41.40 15.55
N ASP A 82 2.58 42.61 15.02
CA ASP A 82 1.66 43.20 14.04
C ASP A 82 1.88 42.64 12.62
N GLY A 83 2.87 41.75 12.47
CA GLY A 83 3.22 41.10 11.21
C GLY A 83 4.05 41.96 10.27
N GLN A 84 4.29 43.24 10.59
CA GLN A 84 5.09 44.16 9.78
C GLN A 84 6.57 44.20 10.21
N THR A 85 6.87 43.71 11.41
CA THR A 85 8.24 43.68 11.92
C THR A 85 9.05 42.56 11.24
N LEU A 86 10.01 42.93 10.38
CA LEU A 86 10.81 42.01 9.55
C LEU A 86 12.01 41.39 10.27
N ARG A 87 12.44 41.92 11.42
CA ARG A 87 13.61 41.42 12.14
C ARG A 87 13.18 40.50 13.28
N ALA A 88 13.43 39.20 13.11
CA ALA A 88 13.45 38.26 14.22
C ALA A 88 14.68 38.56 15.09
N ASP A 89 14.48 38.67 16.40
CA ASP A 89 15.60 38.70 17.35
C ASP A 89 16.37 37.36 17.23
N THR A 90 17.70 37.43 17.23
CA THR A 90 18.54 36.22 17.19
C THR A 90 18.37 35.42 18.47
N ALA A 91 17.74 34.25 18.38
CA ALA A 91 17.61 33.33 19.50
C ALA A 91 18.99 32.77 19.92
N SER A 92 19.20 32.67 21.22
CA SER A 92 20.40 32.12 21.87
C SER A 92 20.31 30.63 22.14
N SER A 93 19.10 30.06 22.19
CA SER A 93 18.88 28.64 22.45
C SER A 93 17.86 28.04 21.49
N TYR A 94 18.15 26.82 21.04
CA TYR A 94 17.33 26.07 20.10
C TYR A 94 17.05 24.65 20.61
N HIS A 95 15.85 24.17 20.34
CA HIS A 95 15.48 22.77 20.40
C HIS A 95 15.39 22.21 18.98
N GLU A 96 16.05 21.10 18.70
CA GLU A 96 15.96 20.44 17.41
C GLU A 96 14.94 19.31 17.47
N VAL A 97 14.00 19.32 16.52
CA VAL A 97 13.00 18.28 16.33
C VAL A 97 13.31 17.58 15.01
N HIS A 98 13.43 16.25 15.06
CA HIS A 98 13.68 15.43 13.89
C HIS A 98 12.38 14.74 13.46
N LEU A 99 11.98 14.97 12.22
CA LEU A 99 10.90 14.25 11.56
C LEU A 99 11.50 13.19 10.62
N PRO A 100 10.71 12.15 10.26
CA PRO A 100 11.06 11.27 9.15
C PRO A 100 11.45 12.06 7.91
N THR A 101 12.29 11.49 7.05
CA THR A 101 12.71 12.16 5.82
C THR A 101 11.52 12.28 4.87
N PRO A 102 11.19 13.49 4.36
CA PRO A 102 10.14 13.60 3.35
C PRO A 102 10.62 12.92 2.07
N ILE A 103 9.75 12.09 1.51
CA ILE A 103 9.93 11.51 0.18
C ILE A 103 9.19 12.36 -0.84
N GLY A 104 9.80 12.55 -2.00
CA GLY A 104 9.18 13.25 -3.13
C GLY A 104 8.64 12.28 -4.18
N VAL A 105 7.86 12.83 -5.12
CA VAL A 105 7.51 12.14 -6.35
C VAL A 105 8.74 12.10 -7.26
N PRO A 106 9.12 10.92 -7.79
CA PRO A 106 10.31 10.80 -8.62
C PRO A 106 10.14 11.54 -9.95
N PRO A 107 11.14 12.32 -10.41
CA PRO A 107 11.02 13.16 -11.62
C PRO A 107 10.91 12.35 -12.91
N ASN A 108 11.34 11.08 -12.90
CA ASN A 108 11.24 10.13 -14.00
C ASN A 108 9.95 9.29 -13.96
N ALA A 109 8.98 9.62 -13.12
CA ALA A 109 7.68 8.94 -13.13
C ALA A 109 7.00 9.08 -14.49
N ALA A 110 6.56 7.97 -15.08
CA ALA A 110 5.86 7.93 -16.35
C ALA A 110 4.50 7.24 -16.18
N ALA A 111 3.57 7.45 -17.11
CA ALA A 111 2.30 6.72 -17.11
C ALA A 111 2.56 5.21 -17.18
N ILE A 112 1.88 4.43 -16.35
CA ILE A 112 1.92 2.97 -16.46
C ILE A 112 1.00 2.51 -17.60
N PRO A 113 1.17 1.28 -18.13
CA PRO A 113 0.22 0.69 -19.06
C PRO A 113 -1.21 0.70 -18.50
N ARG A 114 -2.18 1.15 -19.31
CA ARG A 114 -3.60 1.20 -18.94
C ARG A 114 -4.26 -0.17 -19.10
N ILE A 115 -3.75 -1.15 -18.36
CA ILE A 115 -4.24 -2.54 -18.36
C ILE A 115 -4.65 -2.90 -16.94
N LEU A 116 -5.85 -3.46 -16.80
CA LEU A 116 -6.37 -4.02 -15.56
C LEU A 116 -6.42 -5.55 -15.69
N HIS A 117 -5.60 -6.22 -14.90
CA HIS A 117 -5.39 -7.66 -14.91
C HIS A 117 -6.21 -8.35 -13.81
N PHE A 118 -7.06 -9.30 -14.21
CA PHE A 118 -7.72 -10.25 -13.33
C PHE A 118 -7.27 -11.67 -13.67
N ILE A 119 -7.27 -12.56 -12.68
CA ILE A 119 -6.85 -13.96 -12.85
C ILE A 119 -7.97 -14.89 -12.36
N TRP A 120 -8.27 -15.92 -13.16
CA TRP A 120 -9.12 -17.03 -12.75
C TRP A 120 -8.49 -18.37 -13.14
N VAL A 121 -7.97 -19.09 -12.14
CA VAL A 121 -7.28 -20.38 -12.33
C VAL A 121 -8.10 -21.51 -11.72
N GLY A 122 -8.14 -22.65 -12.41
CA GLY A 122 -8.76 -23.89 -11.94
C GLY A 122 -10.04 -24.25 -12.66
N ASN A 123 -10.58 -25.42 -12.35
CA ASN A 123 -11.71 -26.01 -13.08
C ASN A 123 -13.08 -25.60 -12.54
N ALA A 124 -13.12 -24.78 -11.49
CA ALA A 124 -14.38 -24.25 -10.97
C ALA A 124 -14.87 -23.10 -11.87
N PRO A 125 -16.16 -23.09 -12.26
CA PRO A 125 -16.73 -21.94 -12.95
C PRO A 125 -16.67 -20.70 -12.06
N ILE A 126 -16.40 -19.52 -12.64
CA ILE A 126 -16.46 -18.27 -11.87
C ILE A 126 -17.90 -18.01 -11.37
N PRO A 127 -18.07 -17.73 -10.07
CA PRO A 127 -19.36 -17.33 -9.52
C PRO A 127 -19.91 -16.06 -10.18
N ASP A 128 -21.23 -16.01 -10.39
CA ASP A 128 -21.86 -14.90 -11.11
C ASP A 128 -21.64 -13.55 -10.40
N ALA A 129 -21.63 -13.56 -9.07
CA ALA A 129 -21.36 -12.36 -8.27
C ALA A 129 -19.95 -11.79 -8.51
N LEU A 130 -18.94 -12.64 -8.73
CA LEU A 130 -17.58 -12.21 -9.04
C LEU A 130 -17.49 -11.72 -10.49
N ALA A 131 -18.12 -12.43 -11.43
CA ALA A 131 -18.18 -11.99 -12.82
C ALA A 131 -18.84 -10.59 -12.97
N GLN A 132 -19.95 -10.35 -12.27
CA GLN A 132 -20.61 -9.04 -12.25
C GLN A 132 -19.74 -7.95 -11.62
N ARG A 133 -18.89 -8.30 -10.64
CA ARG A 133 -17.95 -7.36 -10.02
C ARG A 133 -16.86 -6.95 -11.00
N ILE A 134 -16.27 -7.89 -11.74
CA ILE A 134 -15.29 -7.59 -12.79
C ILE A 134 -15.92 -6.69 -13.86
N ILE A 135 -17.15 -6.98 -14.32
CA ILE A 135 -17.89 -6.15 -15.28
C ILE A 135 -18.12 -4.73 -14.73
N ARG A 136 -18.47 -4.60 -13.45
CA ARG A 136 -18.64 -3.30 -12.80
C ARG A 136 -17.31 -2.54 -12.74
N ASN A 137 -16.22 -3.19 -12.35
CA ASN A 137 -14.89 -2.59 -12.31
C ASN A 137 -14.47 -2.11 -13.70
N ALA A 138 -14.74 -2.89 -14.76
CA ALA A 138 -14.48 -2.48 -16.14
C ALA A 138 -15.24 -1.21 -16.53
N ARG A 139 -16.52 -1.09 -16.14
CA ARG A 139 -17.32 0.13 -16.36
C ARG A 139 -16.81 1.33 -15.56
N HIS A 140 -16.29 1.09 -14.36
CA HIS A 140 -15.68 2.13 -13.52
C HIS A 140 -14.32 2.58 -14.04
N CYS A 141 -13.64 1.78 -14.87
CA CYS A 141 -12.33 2.09 -15.42
C CYS A 141 -12.38 2.22 -16.96
N PRO A 142 -13.16 3.15 -17.53
CA PRO A 142 -13.40 3.22 -18.97
C PRO A 142 -12.15 3.56 -19.81
N GLY A 143 -11.09 4.06 -19.18
CA GLY A 143 -9.79 4.31 -19.83
C GLY A 143 -8.85 3.11 -19.86
N PHE A 144 -9.21 1.97 -19.23
CA PHE A 144 -8.35 0.81 -19.09
C PHE A 144 -8.82 -0.35 -19.96
N GLN A 145 -7.87 -1.05 -20.59
CA GLN A 145 -8.13 -2.37 -21.14
C GLN A 145 -8.27 -3.36 -19.97
N VAL A 146 -9.39 -4.07 -19.90
CA VAL A 146 -9.59 -5.09 -18.86
C VAL A 146 -9.33 -6.48 -19.43
N ARG A 147 -8.47 -7.26 -18.78
CA ARG A 147 -8.10 -8.62 -19.16
C ARG A 147 -8.41 -9.58 -18.02
N LEU A 148 -9.07 -10.69 -18.34
CA LEU A 148 -9.24 -11.82 -17.44
C LEU A 148 -8.44 -12.99 -18.00
N TYR A 149 -7.33 -13.31 -17.33
CA TYR A 149 -6.46 -14.43 -17.66
C TYR A 149 -7.06 -15.71 -17.08
N ILE A 150 -7.22 -16.72 -17.93
CA ILE A 150 -7.84 -17.99 -17.58
C ILE A 150 -6.84 -19.13 -17.77
N ASP A 151 -6.75 -20.00 -16.77
CA ASP A 151 -6.04 -21.28 -16.84
C ASP A 151 -7.00 -22.37 -16.35
N THR A 152 -7.75 -22.91 -17.29
CA THR A 152 -8.74 -23.97 -17.06
C THR A 152 -8.87 -24.85 -18.29
N MET A 153 -8.90 -26.17 -18.06
CA MET A 153 -9.13 -27.18 -19.11
C MET A 153 -10.55 -27.73 -19.08
N ASP A 154 -11.40 -27.24 -18.18
CA ASP A 154 -12.79 -27.68 -18.05
C ASP A 154 -13.69 -26.96 -19.06
N ILE A 155 -14.29 -27.74 -19.97
CA ILE A 155 -15.13 -27.21 -21.06
C ILE A 155 -16.33 -26.44 -20.52
N ALA A 156 -16.95 -26.91 -19.42
CA ALA A 156 -18.12 -26.23 -18.85
C ALA A 156 -17.74 -24.88 -18.22
N ALA A 157 -16.59 -24.81 -17.54
CA ALA A 157 -16.03 -23.57 -17.02
C ALA A 157 -15.71 -22.58 -18.15
N GLN A 158 -15.05 -23.03 -19.23
CA GLN A 158 -14.75 -22.20 -20.41
C GLN A 158 -16.02 -21.65 -21.09
N GLN A 159 -17.03 -22.51 -21.27
CA GLN A 159 -18.33 -22.09 -21.82
C GLN A 159 -19.00 -21.04 -20.94
N LYS A 160 -18.98 -21.23 -19.61
CA LYS A 160 -19.57 -20.26 -18.67
C LYS A 160 -18.86 -18.92 -18.72
N LEU A 161 -17.52 -18.91 -18.75
CA LEU A 161 -16.71 -17.70 -18.88
C LEU A 161 -17.07 -16.93 -20.17
N THR A 162 -17.15 -17.64 -21.30
CA THR A 162 -17.53 -17.04 -22.59
C THR A 162 -18.94 -16.43 -22.56
N GLN A 163 -19.89 -17.07 -21.88
CA GLN A 163 -21.25 -16.54 -21.70
C GLN A 163 -21.28 -15.30 -20.81
N GLN A 164 -20.52 -15.30 -19.71
CA GLN A 164 -20.48 -14.17 -18.77
C GLN A 164 -19.73 -12.96 -19.32
N PHE A 165 -18.67 -13.19 -20.10
CA PHE A 165 -17.78 -12.16 -20.63
C PHE A 165 -17.86 -12.06 -22.16
N GLY A 166 -19.07 -12.11 -22.71
CA GLY A 166 -19.28 -11.91 -24.14
C GLY A 166 -18.77 -10.54 -24.65
N PRO A 167 -18.81 -10.28 -25.98
CA PRO A 167 -18.17 -9.11 -26.60
C PRO A 167 -18.56 -7.74 -26.00
N MET A 168 -19.78 -7.62 -25.46
CA MET A 168 -20.30 -6.37 -24.88
C MET A 168 -19.83 -6.13 -23.43
N SER A 169 -19.10 -7.05 -22.82
CA SER A 169 -18.60 -6.92 -21.45
C SER A 169 -17.49 -5.88 -21.30
N GLY A 170 -16.78 -5.57 -22.39
CA GLY A 170 -15.56 -4.75 -22.35
C GLY A 170 -14.35 -5.46 -21.74
N ILE A 171 -14.44 -6.78 -21.54
CA ILE A 171 -13.40 -7.61 -20.93
C ILE A 171 -12.84 -8.55 -21.98
N ALA A 172 -11.52 -8.55 -22.12
CA ALA A 172 -10.80 -9.52 -22.94
C ALA A 172 -10.54 -10.78 -22.12
N LEU A 173 -11.07 -11.93 -22.57
CA LEU A 173 -10.67 -13.24 -22.05
C LEU A 173 -9.33 -13.62 -22.70
N VAL A 174 -8.34 -13.97 -21.88
CA VAL A 174 -7.01 -14.40 -22.33
C VAL A 174 -6.79 -15.82 -21.84
N ASP A 175 -6.87 -16.80 -22.75
CA ASP A 175 -6.52 -18.19 -22.43
C ASP A 175 -5.00 -18.34 -22.37
N LEU A 176 -4.49 -18.68 -21.20
CA LEU A 176 -3.06 -18.84 -20.97
C LEU A 176 -2.49 -20.04 -21.74
N HIS A 177 -3.31 -21.00 -22.18
CA HIS A 177 -2.86 -22.11 -23.03
C HIS A 177 -2.55 -21.69 -24.47
N ASP A 178 -2.97 -20.49 -24.89
CA ASP A 178 -2.63 -19.93 -26.20
C ASP A 178 -1.46 -18.90 -26.11
N ASP A 179 -0.94 -18.65 -24.90
CA ASP A 179 0.09 -17.65 -24.62
C ASP A 179 1.51 -18.28 -24.67
N GLU A 180 2.28 -17.95 -25.70
CA GLU A 180 3.65 -18.47 -25.91
C GLU A 180 4.61 -18.06 -24.78
N ASP A 181 4.49 -16.84 -24.26
CA ASP A 181 5.33 -16.36 -23.16
C ASP A 181 5.00 -17.12 -21.87
N PHE A 182 3.72 -17.42 -21.63
CA PHE A 182 3.30 -18.26 -20.51
C PHE A 182 3.86 -19.68 -20.65
N HIS A 183 3.83 -20.28 -21.84
CA HIS A 183 4.49 -21.57 -22.08
C HIS A 183 5.99 -21.54 -21.76
N GLY A 184 6.66 -20.44 -22.11
CA GLY A 184 8.06 -20.19 -21.73
C GLY A 184 8.23 -20.09 -20.21
N PHE A 185 7.39 -19.31 -19.54
CA PHE A 185 7.36 -19.17 -18.08
C PHE A 185 7.20 -20.52 -17.38
N LEU A 186 6.33 -21.40 -17.88
CA LEU A 186 6.16 -22.75 -17.34
C LEU A 186 7.48 -23.55 -17.35
N GLN A 187 8.42 -23.31 -18.26
CA GLN A 187 9.69 -24.04 -18.25
C GLN A 187 10.66 -23.60 -17.15
N THR A 188 10.43 -22.44 -16.52
CA THR A 188 11.26 -21.91 -15.44
C THR A 188 11.10 -22.67 -14.12
N SER A 189 12.00 -22.41 -13.16
CA SER A 189 11.87 -22.94 -11.79
C SER A 189 10.59 -22.47 -11.10
N LEU A 190 10.23 -21.19 -11.24
CA LEU A 190 9.00 -20.65 -10.67
C LEU A 190 7.76 -21.21 -11.36
N GLY A 191 7.79 -21.36 -12.68
CA GLY A 191 6.71 -21.97 -13.46
C GLY A 191 6.41 -23.42 -13.06
N LYS A 192 7.42 -24.18 -12.63
CA LYS A 192 7.21 -25.53 -12.04
C LYS A 192 6.41 -25.45 -10.74
N HIS A 193 6.66 -24.46 -9.90
CA HIS A 193 5.89 -24.25 -8.67
C HIS A 193 4.47 -23.75 -8.95
N TYR A 194 4.30 -22.88 -9.95
CA TYR A 194 2.97 -22.51 -10.45
C TYR A 194 2.17 -23.76 -10.85
N ARG A 195 2.72 -24.64 -11.69
CA ARG A 195 2.06 -25.90 -12.07
C ARG A 195 1.72 -26.77 -10.88
N HIS A 196 2.61 -26.86 -9.90
CA HIS A 196 2.33 -27.64 -8.69
C HIS A 196 1.06 -27.11 -8.00
N PHE A 197 0.98 -25.80 -7.73
CA PHE A 197 -0.17 -25.20 -7.06
C PHE A 197 -1.46 -25.24 -7.89
N ALA A 198 -1.36 -25.07 -9.21
CA ALA A 198 -2.49 -25.14 -10.14
C ALA A 198 -2.94 -26.60 -10.43
N SER A 199 -2.13 -27.61 -10.10
CA SER A 199 -2.51 -29.01 -10.30
C SER A 199 -3.46 -29.53 -9.21
N PRO A 200 -4.19 -30.63 -9.46
CA PRO A 200 -4.96 -31.32 -8.42
C PRO A 200 -4.11 -31.77 -7.20
N ALA A 201 -2.80 -31.98 -7.38
CA ALA A 201 -1.92 -32.38 -6.29
C ALA A 201 -1.64 -31.24 -5.31
N GLY A 202 -1.42 -30.02 -5.80
CA GLY A 202 -1.23 -28.85 -4.93
C GLY A 202 -2.56 -28.22 -4.50
N ASN A 203 -3.53 -28.17 -5.42
CA ASN A 203 -4.89 -27.66 -5.24
C ASN A 203 -4.93 -26.34 -4.45
N ASN A 204 -4.09 -25.39 -4.84
CA ASN A 204 -3.97 -24.09 -4.21
C ASN A 204 -3.91 -22.99 -5.27
N TYR A 205 -5.05 -22.76 -5.91
CA TYR A 205 -5.20 -21.76 -6.97
C TYR A 205 -4.90 -20.33 -6.50
N SER A 206 -5.09 -20.03 -5.19
CA SER A 206 -4.66 -18.75 -4.62
C SER A 206 -3.13 -18.58 -4.68
N ALA A 207 -2.36 -19.62 -4.31
CA ALA A 207 -0.90 -19.59 -4.44
C ALA A 207 -0.42 -19.54 -5.89
N ALA A 208 -1.15 -20.20 -6.81
CA ALA A 208 -0.86 -20.11 -8.24
C ALA A 208 -1.09 -18.67 -8.77
N ALA A 209 -2.21 -18.03 -8.38
CA ALA A 209 -2.51 -16.65 -8.72
C ALA A 209 -1.54 -15.64 -8.10
N ASP A 210 -1.01 -15.90 -6.90
CA ASP A 210 0.04 -15.10 -6.25
C ASP A 210 1.35 -15.06 -7.07
N ILE A 211 1.73 -16.17 -7.70
CA ILE A 211 2.87 -16.21 -8.63
C ILE A 211 2.52 -15.50 -9.94
N LEU A 212 1.36 -15.84 -10.51
CA LEU A 212 0.96 -15.36 -11.83
C LEU A 212 0.76 -13.84 -11.87
N ARG A 213 0.23 -13.22 -10.82
CA ARG A 213 0.03 -11.76 -10.76
C ARG A 213 1.34 -10.98 -10.86
N ALA A 214 2.40 -11.43 -10.18
CA ALA A 214 3.71 -10.81 -10.30
C ALA A 214 4.33 -11.05 -11.67
N TYR A 215 4.17 -12.25 -12.23
CA TYR A 215 4.68 -12.55 -13.57
C TYR A 215 4.04 -11.64 -14.63
N LEU A 216 2.70 -11.51 -14.63
CA LEU A 216 1.98 -10.65 -15.56
C LEU A 216 2.36 -9.18 -15.41
N LEU A 217 2.47 -8.68 -14.17
CA LEU A 217 2.87 -7.29 -13.94
C LEU A 217 4.34 -7.02 -14.29
N HIS A 218 5.25 -7.98 -14.11
CA HIS A 218 6.61 -7.83 -14.60
C HIS A 218 6.65 -7.79 -16.14
N ARG A 219 5.88 -8.65 -16.81
CA ARG A 219 5.83 -8.71 -18.28
C ARG A 219 5.20 -7.46 -18.90
N GLU A 220 4.06 -7.02 -18.36
CA GLU A 220 3.19 -6.05 -19.04
C GLU A 220 2.99 -4.75 -18.29
N GLY A 221 3.38 -4.66 -17.02
CA GLY A 221 3.01 -3.55 -16.14
C GLY A 221 1.49 -3.41 -16.00
N GLY A 222 1.03 -2.24 -15.57
CA GLY A 222 -0.38 -1.95 -15.36
C GLY A 222 -0.82 -2.27 -13.94
N ILE A 223 -2.10 -2.62 -13.76
CA ILE A 223 -2.74 -2.81 -12.47
C ILE A 223 -3.21 -4.26 -12.34
N TYR A 224 -2.78 -4.95 -11.28
CA TYR A 224 -3.42 -6.19 -10.87
C TYR A 224 -4.54 -5.91 -9.88
N MET A 225 -5.65 -6.64 -10.00
CA MET A 225 -6.71 -6.68 -8.99
C MET A 225 -7.24 -8.12 -8.81
N ASP A 226 -7.47 -8.53 -7.57
CA ASP A 226 -8.22 -9.76 -7.30
C ASP A 226 -9.66 -9.61 -7.82
N VAL A 227 -10.27 -10.71 -8.26
CA VAL A 227 -11.62 -10.73 -8.89
C VAL A 227 -12.74 -10.26 -7.96
N ASP A 228 -12.46 -10.17 -6.67
CA ASP A 228 -13.36 -9.73 -5.63
C ASP A 228 -13.01 -8.34 -5.07
N ASP A 229 -11.96 -7.68 -5.55
CA ASP A 229 -11.72 -6.26 -5.28
C ASP A 229 -12.76 -5.39 -6.01
N THR A 230 -13.02 -4.19 -5.49
CA THR A 230 -14.02 -3.27 -6.04
C THR A 230 -13.45 -1.88 -6.23
N VAL A 231 -13.53 -1.34 -7.44
CA VAL A 231 -13.30 0.08 -7.68
C VAL A 231 -14.54 0.83 -7.18
N SER A 232 -14.42 1.66 -6.14
CA SER A 232 -15.59 2.17 -5.41
C SER A 232 -16.46 3.10 -6.25
N HIS A 233 -15.82 3.90 -7.12
CA HIS A 233 -16.47 4.91 -7.98
C HIS A 233 -15.84 4.92 -9.38
N PRO A 234 -16.52 5.50 -10.40
CA PRO A 234 -15.92 5.66 -11.71
C PRO A 234 -14.65 6.51 -11.68
N VAL A 235 -13.58 5.98 -12.24
CA VAL A 235 -12.30 6.65 -12.48
C VAL A 235 -12.37 7.42 -13.78
N ALA A 236 -11.81 8.63 -13.81
CA ALA A 236 -11.79 9.43 -15.03
C ALA A 236 -11.09 8.67 -16.17
N ALA A 237 -11.65 8.71 -17.39
CA ALA A 237 -11.08 7.99 -18.53
C ALA A 237 -9.64 8.43 -18.89
N HIS A 238 -9.27 9.65 -18.52
CA HIS A 238 -7.94 10.23 -18.72
C HIS A 238 -7.10 10.22 -17.43
N TYR A 239 -7.52 9.49 -16.39
CA TYR A 239 -6.74 9.36 -15.16
C TYR A 239 -5.36 8.78 -15.51
N ASP A 240 -4.31 9.45 -15.04
CA ASP A 240 -2.94 9.15 -15.39
C ASP A 240 -2.21 8.60 -14.17
N LEU A 241 -2.21 7.28 -14.07
CA LEU A 241 -1.50 6.59 -13.00
C LEU A 241 -0.02 6.50 -13.38
N ARG A 242 0.85 7.13 -12.59
CA ARG A 242 2.28 7.29 -12.90
C ARG A 242 3.16 6.57 -11.89
N ALA A 243 4.23 5.97 -12.37
CA ALA A 243 5.25 5.27 -11.60
C ALA A 243 6.61 5.46 -12.27
N ALA A 244 7.68 5.63 -11.48
CA ALA A 244 9.04 5.43 -11.94
C ALA A 244 9.28 3.93 -12.25
N PRO A 245 10.36 3.58 -12.98
CA PRO A 245 10.62 2.19 -13.40
C PRO A 245 10.67 1.17 -12.25
N ASP A 246 11.10 1.59 -11.06
CA ASP A 246 11.24 0.79 -9.85
C ASP A 246 10.16 1.06 -8.79
N ASP A 247 9.16 1.87 -9.10
CA ASP A 247 8.01 2.13 -8.21
C ASP A 247 6.99 0.99 -8.30
N VAL A 248 6.48 0.59 -7.14
CA VAL A 248 5.28 -0.23 -7.01
C VAL A 248 4.23 0.61 -6.29
N LEU A 249 3.11 0.87 -6.98
CA LEU A 249 1.97 1.62 -6.49
C LEU A 249 1.02 0.69 -5.74
N LEU A 250 0.50 1.13 -4.60
CA LEU A 250 -0.10 0.26 -3.60
C LEU A 250 -1.48 0.77 -3.15
N ASN A 251 -2.16 -0.07 -2.37
CA ASN A 251 -3.27 0.35 -1.51
C ASN A 251 -2.74 0.70 -0.11
N ARG A 252 -3.64 1.05 0.81
CA ARG A 252 -3.31 1.24 2.23
C ARG A 252 -2.87 -0.08 2.88
N MET A 253 -2.02 0.00 3.90
CA MET A 253 -1.72 -1.16 4.74
C MET A 253 -2.98 -1.70 5.42
N VAL A 254 -3.05 -3.02 5.55
CA VAL A 254 -4.15 -3.73 6.22
C VAL A 254 -3.63 -4.55 7.38
N THR A 255 -4.46 -4.71 8.41
CA THR A 255 -4.20 -5.63 9.52
C THR A 255 -5.25 -6.73 9.53
N VAL A 256 -4.81 -7.98 9.38
CA VAL A 256 -5.66 -9.17 9.43
C VAL A 256 -5.26 -10.02 10.63
N LYS A 257 -6.00 -9.85 11.73
CA LYS A 257 -5.69 -10.50 13.03
C LYS A 257 -5.66 -12.02 12.95
N GLU A 258 -6.53 -12.63 12.13
CA GLU A 258 -6.68 -14.08 12.05
C GLU A 258 -5.41 -14.80 11.57
N TYR A 259 -4.61 -14.16 10.72
CA TYR A 259 -3.34 -14.69 10.20
C TYR A 259 -2.11 -13.93 10.71
N GLY A 260 -2.30 -12.99 11.66
CA GLY A 260 -1.22 -12.15 12.19
C GLY A 260 -0.54 -11.27 11.15
N PHE A 261 -1.25 -10.87 10.09
CA PHE A 261 -0.70 -10.09 8.99
C PHE A 261 -0.88 -8.58 9.23
N ASN A 262 0.20 -7.82 9.01
CA ASN A 262 0.18 -6.36 8.94
C ASN A 262 1.14 -5.90 7.82
N GLY A 263 0.62 -5.20 6.82
CA GLY A 263 1.41 -4.72 5.68
C GLY A 263 0.51 -4.38 4.50
N TYR A 264 1.12 -4.08 3.35
CA TYR A 264 0.39 -3.83 2.12
C TYR A 264 -0.28 -5.10 1.61
N PRO A 265 -1.56 -5.04 1.19
CA PRO A 265 -2.23 -6.18 0.59
C PRO A 265 -1.52 -6.55 -0.73
N TYR A 266 -1.61 -7.82 -1.10
CA TYR A 266 -1.11 -8.29 -2.39
C TYR A 266 -2.24 -8.46 -3.42
N SER A 267 -3.47 -8.05 -3.08
CA SER A 267 -4.67 -8.18 -3.91
C SER A 267 -4.78 -7.13 -5.00
N ASN A 268 -4.22 -5.94 -4.80
CA ASN A 268 -4.09 -4.93 -5.83
C ASN A 268 -2.82 -4.10 -5.67
N PHE A 269 -2.13 -3.91 -6.78
CA PHE A 269 -0.93 -3.10 -6.91
C PHE A 269 -0.64 -2.85 -8.39
N ALA A 270 0.24 -1.89 -8.67
CA ALA A 270 0.57 -1.51 -10.03
C ALA A 270 2.03 -1.12 -10.21
N CYS A 271 2.55 -1.29 -11.42
CA CYS A 271 3.91 -0.91 -11.75
C CYS A 271 4.09 -0.70 -13.26
N GLN A 272 5.29 -0.24 -13.63
CA GLN A 272 5.78 -0.31 -15.00
C GLN A 272 6.08 -1.78 -15.40
N PRO A 273 6.09 -2.12 -16.70
CA PRO A 273 6.69 -3.37 -17.16
C PRO A 273 8.19 -3.38 -16.82
N ASP A 274 8.78 -4.57 -16.77
CA ASP A 274 10.17 -4.84 -16.42
C ASP A 274 10.60 -4.28 -15.05
N ASN A 275 9.63 -4.02 -14.16
CA ASN A 275 9.91 -3.41 -12.87
C ASN A 275 10.88 -4.30 -12.04
N PRO A 276 12.03 -3.76 -11.59
CA PRO A 276 13.06 -4.53 -10.90
C PRO A 276 12.63 -5.01 -9.52
N VAL A 277 11.70 -4.34 -8.84
CA VAL A 277 11.15 -4.80 -7.55
C VAL A 277 10.30 -6.05 -7.78
N ILE A 278 9.49 -6.09 -8.85
CA ILE A 278 8.72 -7.28 -9.21
C ILE A 278 9.64 -8.41 -9.69
N ALA A 279 10.74 -8.09 -10.40
CA ALA A 279 11.76 -9.10 -10.74
C ALA A 279 12.35 -9.74 -9.47
N MET A 280 12.77 -8.92 -8.50
CA MET A 280 13.26 -9.39 -7.20
C MET A 280 12.22 -10.21 -6.44
N LEU A 281 10.93 -9.87 -6.55
CA LEU A 281 9.84 -10.64 -5.98
C LEU A 281 9.75 -12.05 -6.58
N LEU A 282 9.78 -12.17 -7.90
CA LEU A 282 9.75 -13.46 -8.60
C LEU A 282 10.98 -14.33 -8.24
N GLU A 283 12.17 -13.72 -8.14
CA GLU A 283 13.38 -14.40 -7.68
C GLU A 283 13.27 -14.88 -6.23
N GLU A 284 12.76 -14.03 -5.34
CA GLU A 284 12.62 -14.36 -3.93
C GLU A 284 11.57 -15.45 -3.70
N MET A 285 10.44 -15.42 -4.42
CA MET A 285 9.47 -16.52 -4.45
C MET A 285 10.15 -17.83 -4.89
N THR A 286 10.93 -17.79 -5.98
CA THR A 286 11.67 -18.95 -6.48
C THR A 286 12.61 -19.52 -5.42
N ARG A 287 13.37 -18.65 -4.75
CA ARG A 287 14.31 -19.02 -3.68
C ARG A 287 13.58 -19.65 -2.49
N ARG A 288 12.51 -19.02 -2.01
CA ARG A 288 11.72 -19.50 -0.86
C ARG A 288 11.08 -20.86 -1.16
N LEU A 289 10.45 -21.01 -2.32
CA LEU A 289 9.80 -22.25 -2.75
C LEU A 289 10.82 -23.39 -2.95
N SER A 290 11.97 -23.11 -3.55
CA SER A 290 13.03 -24.11 -3.76
C SER A 290 13.56 -24.69 -2.44
N ASN A 291 13.52 -23.89 -1.37
CA ASN A 291 13.91 -24.27 -0.02
C ASN A 291 12.77 -24.90 0.81
N ALA A 292 11.52 -24.84 0.33
CA ALA A 292 10.34 -25.32 1.03
C ALA A 292 9.90 -26.74 0.60
N ARG A 293 10.84 -27.59 0.14
CA ARG A 293 10.53 -28.90 -0.46
C ARG A 293 9.64 -29.79 0.41
N HIS A 294 9.95 -29.88 1.70
CA HIS A 294 9.16 -30.69 2.63
C HIS A 294 7.72 -30.18 2.78
N PHE A 295 7.53 -28.86 2.80
CA PHE A 295 6.20 -28.25 2.89
C PHE A 295 5.38 -28.54 1.63
N LEU A 296 5.98 -28.43 0.43
CA LEU A 296 5.30 -28.69 -0.84
C LEU A 296 4.92 -30.17 -1.05
N GLN A 297 5.49 -31.09 -0.27
CA GLN A 297 5.12 -32.51 -0.29
C GLN A 297 3.92 -32.82 0.61
N GLN A 298 3.54 -31.90 1.51
CA GLN A 298 2.41 -32.10 2.40
C GLN A 298 1.10 -31.78 1.69
N PRO A 299 0.05 -32.59 1.89
CA PRO A 299 -1.27 -32.27 1.35
C PRO A 299 -1.78 -30.98 1.99
N ARG A 300 -2.46 -30.17 1.18
CA ARG A 300 -3.16 -28.99 1.67
C ARG A 300 -4.19 -29.39 2.75
N PRO A 301 -4.18 -28.77 3.95
CA PRO A 301 -5.21 -28.99 4.94
C PRO A 301 -6.55 -28.39 4.48
N TRP A 302 -7.65 -29.03 4.85
CA TRP A 302 -9.02 -28.59 4.53
C TRP A 302 -9.69 -28.00 5.76
N LYS A 303 -10.70 -27.16 5.55
CA LYS A 303 -11.52 -26.64 6.65
C LYS A 303 -12.26 -27.82 7.28
N ALA A 304 -12.01 -28.08 8.57
CA ALA A 304 -12.64 -29.17 9.31
C ALA A 304 -13.35 -28.64 10.57
N ALA A 305 -14.21 -29.48 11.14
CA ALA A 305 -15.09 -29.13 12.26
C ALA A 305 -14.39 -28.94 13.62
N SER A 306 -13.08 -29.23 13.75
CA SER A 306 -12.34 -29.17 15.02
C SER A 306 -11.27 -28.07 15.06
N ASP A 307 -10.93 -27.61 16.27
CA ASP A 307 -9.94 -26.54 16.50
C ASP A 307 -8.51 -26.89 16.08
N SER A 308 -8.08 -28.15 16.23
CA SER A 308 -6.73 -28.58 15.83
C SER A 308 -6.50 -28.47 14.32
N ASN A 309 -7.52 -28.77 13.53
CA ASN A 309 -7.48 -28.67 12.07
C ASN A 309 -7.52 -27.21 11.60
N ARG A 310 -8.20 -26.34 12.35
CA ARG A 310 -8.13 -24.90 12.14
C ARG A 310 -6.71 -24.37 12.34
N ALA A 311 -6.03 -24.76 13.42
CA ALA A 311 -4.64 -24.34 13.65
C ALA A 311 -3.69 -24.81 12.53
N ALA A 312 -3.83 -26.05 12.04
CA ALA A 312 -3.05 -26.56 10.92
C ALA A 312 -3.31 -25.78 9.61
N LEU A 313 -4.57 -25.43 9.34
CA LEU A 313 -4.93 -24.60 8.19
C LEU A 313 -4.33 -23.18 8.30
N LEU A 314 -4.41 -22.54 9.47
CA LEU A 314 -3.82 -21.23 9.69
C LEU A 314 -2.29 -21.27 9.48
N ALA A 315 -1.61 -22.29 10.02
CA ALA A 315 -0.17 -22.47 9.82
C ALA A 315 0.19 -22.67 8.33
N TYR A 316 -0.62 -23.42 7.59
CA TYR A 316 -0.45 -23.58 6.15
C TYR A 316 -0.65 -22.25 5.39
N ILE A 317 -1.70 -21.48 5.71
CA ILE A 317 -1.96 -20.15 5.11
C ILE A 317 -0.80 -19.20 5.37
N SER A 318 -0.37 -19.08 6.64
CA SER A 318 0.78 -18.25 7.00
C SER A 318 2.03 -18.69 6.23
N LYS A 319 2.24 -20.00 6.05
CA LYS A 319 3.37 -20.49 5.28
C LYS A 319 3.28 -20.13 3.80
N ILE A 320 2.09 -20.20 3.18
CA ILE A 320 1.94 -19.76 1.78
C ILE A 320 2.17 -18.24 1.66
N PHE A 321 1.68 -17.44 2.61
CA PHE A 321 1.92 -15.99 2.61
C PHE A 321 3.42 -15.68 2.63
N GLU A 322 4.21 -16.44 3.40
CA GLU A 322 5.67 -16.34 3.42
C GLU A 322 6.32 -16.72 2.10
N LEU A 323 5.78 -17.70 1.35
CA LEU A 323 6.43 -18.27 0.18
C LEU A 323 6.11 -17.49 -1.11
N VAL A 324 4.85 -17.13 -1.32
CA VAL A 324 4.37 -16.50 -2.56
C VAL A 324 3.37 -15.36 -2.34
N GLY A 325 2.77 -15.26 -1.16
CA GLY A 325 1.73 -14.28 -0.90
C GLY A 325 2.23 -12.95 -0.31
N PRO A 326 1.41 -12.26 0.51
CA PRO A 326 1.68 -10.89 0.91
C PRO A 326 2.92 -10.72 1.79
N LYS A 327 3.39 -11.75 2.51
CA LYS A 327 4.60 -11.60 3.34
C LYS A 327 5.86 -11.50 2.49
N VAL A 328 6.03 -12.31 1.45
CA VAL A 328 7.19 -12.16 0.54
C VAL A 328 7.13 -10.84 -0.24
N PHE A 329 5.93 -10.43 -0.67
CA PHE A 329 5.72 -9.13 -1.30
C PHE A 329 6.21 -7.97 -0.43
N ASN A 330 5.78 -7.93 0.84
CA ASN A 330 6.17 -6.88 1.77
C ASN A 330 7.66 -6.96 2.15
N ASP A 331 8.24 -8.15 2.27
CA ASP A 331 9.68 -8.30 2.55
C ASP A 331 10.54 -7.71 1.43
N VAL A 332 10.18 -8.00 0.17
CA VAL A 332 10.90 -7.47 -1.00
C VAL A 332 10.67 -5.98 -1.14
N LEU A 333 9.43 -5.51 -0.99
CA LEU A 333 9.13 -4.09 -1.07
C LEU A 333 9.87 -3.29 0.01
N GLN A 334 9.92 -3.79 1.25
CA GLN A 334 10.66 -3.15 2.33
C GLN A 334 12.18 -3.13 2.05
N ALA A 335 12.73 -4.18 1.45
CA ALA A 335 14.15 -4.26 1.13
C ALA A 335 14.54 -3.37 -0.05
N CYS A 336 13.72 -3.34 -1.10
CA CYS A 336 13.99 -2.60 -2.32
C CYS A 336 13.59 -1.13 -2.22
N ARG A 337 12.47 -0.83 -1.56
CA ARG A 337 11.86 0.51 -1.46
C ARG A 337 11.61 0.94 -0.01
N PRO A 338 12.64 0.93 0.86
CA PRO A 338 12.51 1.39 2.24
C PRO A 338 12.15 2.89 2.34
N ASP A 339 12.35 3.64 1.26
CA ASP A 339 12.10 5.06 1.12
C ASP A 339 10.62 5.43 1.23
N TYR A 340 9.70 4.65 0.61
CA TYR A 340 8.25 4.86 0.78
C TYR A 340 7.52 3.73 1.51
N TYR A 341 8.14 2.57 1.73
CA TYR A 341 7.45 1.43 2.36
C TYR A 341 6.77 1.83 3.69
N PHE A 342 7.40 2.72 4.46
CA PHE A 342 6.90 3.17 5.76
C PHE A 342 6.10 4.48 5.74
N ILE A 343 5.67 4.97 4.57
CA ILE A 343 5.08 6.31 4.43
C ILE A 343 3.90 6.59 5.38
N GLU A 344 3.00 5.62 5.59
CA GLU A 344 1.87 5.77 6.53
C GLU A 344 2.34 5.85 7.98
N ARG A 345 3.29 5.00 8.39
CA ARG A 345 3.90 5.02 9.74
C ARG A 345 4.62 6.34 9.99
N ASP A 346 5.35 6.83 8.99
CA ASP A 346 6.18 8.02 9.07
C ASP A 346 5.30 9.29 9.15
N LEU A 347 4.18 9.32 8.42
CA LEU A 347 3.14 10.34 8.58
C LEU A 347 2.55 10.35 9.99
N ILE A 348 2.15 9.18 10.52
CA ILE A 348 1.59 9.07 11.88
C ILE A 348 2.62 9.54 12.92
N SER A 349 3.88 9.10 12.78
CA SER A 349 4.97 9.47 13.67
C SER A 349 5.23 10.98 13.64
N ALA A 350 5.22 11.59 12.45
CA ALA A 350 5.35 13.04 12.31
C ALA A 350 4.19 13.78 12.99
N TYR A 351 2.94 13.35 12.80
CA TYR A 351 1.78 13.92 13.49
C TYR A 351 1.91 13.84 15.02
N GLN A 352 2.35 12.70 15.54
CA GLN A 352 2.55 12.51 16.99
C GLN A 352 3.63 13.44 17.56
N ILE A 353 4.70 13.69 16.79
CA ILE A 353 5.76 14.62 17.18
C ILE A 353 5.24 16.06 17.20
N VAL A 354 4.62 16.50 16.10
CA VAL A 354 4.28 17.91 15.89
C VAL A 354 2.96 18.34 16.53
N THR A 355 2.12 17.42 17.01
CA THR A 355 0.81 17.74 17.60
C THR A 355 0.57 17.07 18.95
N VAL A 356 -0.03 17.79 19.90
CA VAL A 356 -0.56 17.21 21.15
C VAL A 356 -1.87 16.48 20.85
N SER A 357 -2.68 17.07 20.00
CA SER A 357 -3.95 16.55 19.48
C SER A 357 -4.17 17.15 18.09
N PRO A 358 -5.15 16.67 17.30
CA PRO A 358 -5.47 17.25 15.99
C PRO A 358 -5.75 18.75 16.01
N SER A 359 -6.15 19.32 17.16
CA SER A 359 -6.45 20.74 17.33
C SER A 359 -5.33 21.57 17.94
N GLU A 360 -4.28 20.94 18.45
CA GLU A 360 -3.24 21.60 19.24
C GLU A 360 -1.85 21.26 18.69
N PRO A 361 -1.39 21.98 17.65
CA PRO A 361 -0.04 21.83 17.13
C PRO A 361 1.00 22.34 18.12
N ARG A 362 2.08 21.59 18.30
CA ARG A 362 3.34 22.08 18.88
C ARG A 362 4.14 22.84 17.83
N LEU A 363 4.14 22.28 16.62
CA LEU A 363 4.92 22.71 15.48
C LEU A 363 4.03 22.70 14.23
N VAL A 364 4.11 23.75 13.44
CA VAL A 364 3.52 23.85 12.10
C VAL A 364 4.65 23.74 11.09
N VAL A 365 4.54 22.72 10.22
CA VAL A 365 5.52 22.35 9.20
C VAL A 365 4.79 22.02 7.91
N ASP A 366 4.09 23.01 7.36
CA ASP A 366 3.15 22.79 6.25
C ASP A 366 3.85 22.19 5.03
N ARG A 367 5.04 22.67 4.69
CA ARG A 367 5.80 22.15 3.54
C ARG A 367 6.16 20.68 3.69
N TYR A 368 6.42 20.23 4.92
CA TYR A 368 6.72 18.83 5.20
C TYR A 368 5.48 17.96 4.98
N PHE A 369 4.33 18.36 5.53
CA PHE A 369 3.09 17.57 5.37
C PHE A 369 2.56 17.62 3.94
N ASP A 370 2.67 18.74 3.25
CA ASP A 370 2.33 18.85 1.83
C ASP A 370 3.16 17.85 1.00
N ALA A 371 4.47 17.76 1.25
CA ALA A 371 5.34 16.81 0.58
C ALA A 371 4.97 15.35 0.89
N MET A 372 4.78 15.02 2.18
CA MET A 372 4.44 13.66 2.59
C MET A 372 3.07 13.21 2.10
N HIS A 373 2.05 14.09 2.11
CA HIS A 373 0.73 13.77 1.57
C HIS A 373 0.73 13.65 0.06
N THR A 374 1.49 14.50 -0.64
CA THR A 374 1.69 14.37 -2.09
C THR A 374 2.33 13.03 -2.43
N ALA A 375 3.36 12.62 -1.68
CA ALA A 375 3.99 11.32 -1.88
C ALA A 375 3.06 10.15 -1.50
N LYS A 376 2.29 10.27 -0.42
CA LYS A 376 1.29 9.25 -0.04
C LYS A 376 0.28 9.04 -1.16
N ALA A 377 -0.29 10.14 -1.69
CA ALA A 377 -1.25 10.06 -2.78
C ALA A 377 -0.65 9.46 -4.06
N PHE A 378 0.63 9.73 -4.32
CA PHE A 378 1.37 9.16 -5.44
C PHE A 378 1.61 7.65 -5.29
N TYR A 379 2.16 7.20 -4.15
CA TYR A 379 2.54 5.80 -3.93
C TYR A 379 1.38 4.90 -3.51
N LEU A 380 0.33 5.45 -2.88
CA LEU A 380 -0.86 4.73 -2.42
C LEU A 380 -2.13 5.14 -3.18
N PRO A 381 -2.12 5.22 -4.52
CA PRO A 381 -3.22 5.80 -5.30
C PRO A 381 -4.53 5.00 -5.15
N PHE A 382 -4.45 3.71 -4.81
CA PHE A 382 -5.63 2.87 -4.60
C PHE A 382 -6.31 3.10 -3.24
N ALA A 383 -5.70 3.90 -2.37
CA ALA A 383 -6.31 4.38 -1.12
C ALA A 383 -6.86 5.82 -1.23
N GLU A 384 -6.63 6.49 -2.36
CA GLU A 384 -7.05 7.87 -2.58
C GLU A 384 -8.44 7.95 -3.24
N PRO A 385 -9.23 9.00 -2.96
CA PRO A 385 -10.61 9.13 -3.46
C PRO A 385 -10.78 9.01 -4.98
N GLU A 386 -9.77 9.41 -5.75
CA GLU A 386 -9.79 9.46 -7.20
C GLU A 386 -9.78 8.08 -7.87
N PHE A 387 -9.23 7.05 -7.21
CA PHE A 387 -9.23 5.68 -7.71
C PHE A 387 -9.89 4.69 -6.75
N ASN A 388 -9.72 4.86 -5.43
CA ASN A 388 -10.13 4.00 -4.32
C ASN A 388 -10.58 2.57 -4.67
N VAL A 389 -9.74 1.59 -4.30
CA VAL A 389 -10.03 0.18 -4.42
C VAL A 389 -10.34 -0.40 -3.04
N ASP A 390 -11.57 -0.89 -2.87
CA ASP A 390 -11.98 -1.66 -1.71
C ASP A 390 -11.52 -3.11 -1.87
N ILE A 391 -10.81 -3.61 -0.86
CA ILE A 391 -10.23 -4.96 -0.86
C ILE A 391 -11.31 -6.00 -0.57
N GLY A 392 -11.35 -7.04 -1.39
CA GLY A 392 -12.25 -8.16 -1.24
C GLY A 392 -11.93 -9.09 -0.06
N SER A 393 -12.69 -10.18 0.04
CA SER A 393 -12.53 -11.22 1.08
C SER A 393 -12.81 -12.65 0.58
N ALA A 394 -13.12 -12.80 -0.70
CA ALA A 394 -13.25 -14.08 -1.37
C ALA A 394 -11.85 -14.67 -1.57
N HIS A 395 -11.62 -15.82 -0.97
CA HIS A 395 -10.37 -16.51 -1.11
C HIS A 395 -10.59 -18.01 -1.12
N SER A 396 -9.75 -18.74 -1.85
CA SER A 396 -9.87 -20.20 -1.92
C SER A 396 -9.44 -20.90 -0.63
N TRP A 397 -9.02 -20.18 0.43
CA TRP A 397 -8.51 -20.74 1.69
C TRP A 397 -9.50 -21.61 2.49
N ASN A 398 -10.80 -21.51 2.21
CA ASN A 398 -11.86 -22.17 2.98
C ASN A 398 -12.62 -23.26 2.20
N PRO A 399 -11.97 -24.24 1.56
CA PRO A 399 -12.72 -25.27 0.88
C PRO A 399 -13.28 -26.27 1.91
N THR A 400 -14.58 -26.55 1.83
CA THR A 400 -15.21 -27.69 2.51
C THR A 400 -14.72 -28.98 1.86
N GLN A 401 -14.57 -30.07 2.64
CA GLN A 401 -14.17 -31.37 2.10
C GLN A 401 -15.04 -31.74 0.88
N PRO A 402 -14.45 -32.28 -0.21
CA PRO A 402 -15.24 -32.89 -1.26
C PRO A 402 -16.14 -33.96 -0.63
N GLN A 403 -17.46 -33.88 -0.84
CA GLN A 403 -18.33 -35.01 -0.54
C GLN A 403 -17.82 -36.18 -1.38
N THR A 404 -17.26 -37.19 -0.74
CA THR A 404 -17.03 -38.47 -1.39
C THR A 404 -18.40 -39.03 -1.76
N THR A 405 -18.81 -38.80 -3.01
CA THR A 405 -19.86 -39.60 -3.63
C THR A 405 -19.34 -41.04 -3.69
N LEU A 406 -19.65 -41.79 -2.64
CA LEU A 406 -19.67 -43.25 -2.67
C LEU A 406 -20.69 -43.66 -3.73
N HIS A 407 -20.24 -43.80 -4.97
CA HIS A 407 -20.92 -44.67 -5.92
C HIS A 407 -20.76 -46.10 -5.41
N ARG A 408 -21.83 -46.63 -4.82
CA ARG A 408 -22.18 -48.04 -4.94
C ARG A 408 -23.29 -48.18 -5.96
#